data_AF-E2ATQ2-F1
#
_entry.id   AF-E2ATQ2-F1
#
_cell.length_a   1.000
_cell.length_b   1.000
_cell.length_c   1.000
_cell.angle_alpha   90.00
_cell.angle_beta   90.00
_cell.angle_gamma   90.00
#
_symmetry.space_group_name_H-M   'P 1'
#
loop_
_entity.id
_entity.type
_entity.pdbx_description
1 polymer ?
#
loop_
_entity_poly.entity_id
_entity_poly.type
_entity_poly.pdbx_seq_one_letter_code
_entity_poly.pdbx_strand_id
1 'polypeptide(L)'
;TGYYRVNYDDENWQRIAHYLNSDNYTNIHVLNRAQIINDAFHLALEYKLNFSVFWEIVNYLPREKDYVAWYPMIKIFEYMSNMFA
;
A
#
# COMPACT_ATOMS: atom_id res chain seq x y z
N THR A 1 -12.58 -10.28 9.77
CA THR A 1 -11.85 -10.32 8.49
C THR A 1 -12.85 -10.58 7.38
N GLY A 2 -12.61 -10.04 6.18
CA GLY A 2 -13.45 -10.23 5.01
C GLY A 2 -12.60 -10.52 3.77
N TYR A 3 -13.10 -11.35 2.86
CA TYR A 3 -12.38 -11.75 1.65
C TYR A 3 -12.74 -10.82 0.49
N TYR A 4 -12.24 -9.58 0.55
CA TYR A 4 -12.47 -8.55 -0.46
C TYR A 4 -11.33 -7.53 -0.43
N ARG A 5 -11.12 -6.85 -1.58
CA ARG A 5 -10.27 -5.66 -1.67
C ARG A 5 -11.10 -4.42 -1.41
N VAL A 6 -10.48 -3.39 -0.85
CA VAL A 6 -11.15 -2.10 -0.59
C VAL A 6 -10.63 -1.06 -1.57
N ASN A 7 -11.55 -0.37 -2.23
CA ASN A 7 -11.25 0.79 -3.06
C ASN A 7 -11.91 2.03 -2.47
N TYR A 8 -11.14 3.08 -2.26
CA TYR A 8 -11.60 4.39 -1.83
C TYR A 8 -11.63 5.36 -3.01
N ASP A 9 -12.29 6.50 -2.85
CA ASP A 9 -12.10 7.63 -3.77
C ASP A 9 -10.68 8.22 -3.66
N ASP A 10 -10.29 9.02 -4.64
CA ASP A 10 -8.95 9.60 -4.74
C ASP A 10 -8.58 10.46 -3.54
N GLU A 11 -9.52 11.22 -2.97
CA GLU A 11 -9.28 12.08 -1.82
C GLU A 11 -8.94 11.23 -0.58
N ASN A 12 -9.68 10.14 -0.36
CA ASN A 12 -9.41 9.22 0.73
C ASN A 12 -8.09 8.47 0.55
N TRP A 13 -7.72 8.08 -0.67
CA TRP A 13 -6.40 7.50 -0.93
C TRP A 13 -5.26 8.48 -0.61
N GLN A 14 -5.41 9.75 -0.98
CA GLN A 14 -4.44 10.80 -0.64
C GLN A 14 -4.35 11.02 0.88
N ARG A 15 -5.48 11.02 1.58
CA ARG A 15 -5.51 11.12 3.05
C ARG A 15 -4.82 9.94 3.71
N ILE A 16 -5.03 8.72 3.22
CA ILE A 16 -4.34 7.52 3.70
C ILE A 16 -2.83 7.65 3.47
N ALA A 17 -2.40 8.03 2.27
CA ALA A 17 -1.00 8.24 1.95
C ALA A 17 -0.37 9.28 2.90
N HIS A 18 -1.02 10.43 3.09
CA HIS A 18 -0.55 11.45 4.01
C HIS A 18 -0.44 10.94 5.46
N TYR A 19 -1.44 10.20 5.94
CA TYR A 19 -1.41 9.65 7.30
C TYR A 19 -0.30 8.62 7.49
N LEU A 20 -0.09 7.73 6.52
CA LEU A 20 1.01 6.76 6.53
C LEU A 20 2.38 7.45 6.54
N ASN A 21 2.50 8.60 5.88
CA ASN A 21 3.70 9.42 5.90
C ASN A 21 3.86 10.28 7.18
N SER A 22 2.88 10.29 8.09
CA SER A 22 3.03 10.94 9.41
C SER A 22 3.83 10.08 10.41
N ASP A 23 4.18 10.65 11.56
CA ASP A 23 4.80 9.90 12.67
C ASP A 23 3.82 8.98 13.41
N ASN A 24 2.52 9.15 13.15
CA ASN A 24 1.43 8.44 13.81
C ASN A 24 0.92 7.22 13.02
N TYR A 25 1.64 6.81 11.96
CA TYR A 25 1.20 5.75 11.06
C TYR A 25 0.90 4.41 11.79
N THR A 26 1.55 4.18 12.93
CA THR A 26 1.37 2.97 13.76
C THR A 26 -0.01 2.87 14.40
N ASN A 27 -0.78 3.95 14.45
CA ASN A 27 -2.19 3.92 14.88
C ASN A 27 -3.07 3.14 13.91
N ILE A 28 -2.69 3.04 12.63
CA ILE A 28 -3.30 2.09 11.70
C ILE A 28 -2.72 0.72 12.02
N HIS A 29 -3.57 -0.23 12.39
CA HIS A 29 -3.14 -1.59 12.71
C HIS A 29 -2.31 -2.20 11.58
N VAL A 30 -1.25 -2.94 11.92
CA VAL A 30 -0.28 -3.51 10.97
C VAL A 30 -0.92 -4.30 9.82
N LEU A 31 -1.96 -5.09 10.12
CA LEU A 31 -2.69 -5.84 9.10
C LEU A 31 -3.42 -4.93 8.09
N ASN A 32 -3.93 -3.79 8.55
CA ASN A 32 -4.58 -2.82 7.68
C ASN A 32 -3.55 -2.10 6.82
N ARG A 33 -2.36 -1.79 7.36
CA ARG A 33 -1.25 -1.21 6.57
C ARG A 33 -0.80 -2.17 5.46
N ALA A 34 -0.65 -3.45 5.79
CA ALA A 34 -0.36 -4.50 4.80
C ALA A 34 -1.46 -4.59 3.73
N GLN A 35 -2.74 -4.59 4.15
CA GLN A 35 -3.86 -4.61 3.23
C GLN A 35 -3.88 -3.38 2.31
N ILE A 36 -3.65 -2.18 2.84
CA ILE A 36 -3.61 -0.93 2.08
C ILE A 36 -2.57 -1.01 0.96
N ILE A 37 -1.35 -1.46 1.25
CA ILE A 37 -0.28 -1.58 0.25
C ILE A 37 -0.67 -2.59 -0.84
N ASN A 38 -1.21 -3.74 -0.44
CA ASN A 38 -1.63 -4.79 -1.36
C ASN A 38 -2.78 -4.34 -2.28
N ASP A 39 -3.80 -3.72 -1.71
CA ASP A 39 -4.99 -3.25 -2.44
C ASP A 39 -4.61 -2.10 -3.38
N ALA A 40 -3.80 -1.14 -2.91
CA ALA A 40 -3.34 -0.02 -3.73
C ALA A 40 -2.56 -0.49 -4.97
N PHE A 41 -1.66 -1.48 -4.83
CA PHE A 41 -0.92 -2.02 -5.96
C PHE A 41 -1.84 -2.70 -6.99
N HIS A 42 -2.74 -3.57 -6.53
CA HIS A 42 -3.68 -4.25 -7.42
C HIS A 42 -4.60 -3.26 -8.15
N LEU A 43 -5.09 -2.24 -7.47
CA LEU A 43 -5.92 -1.20 -8.07
C LEU A 43 -5.13 -0.35 -9.07
N ALA A 44 -3.85 -0.09 -8.79
CA ALA A 44 -2.97 0.61 -9.72
C ALA A 44 -2.71 -0.20 -11.01
N LEU A 45 -2.54 -1.52 -10.90
CA LEU A 45 -2.46 -2.41 -12.06
C LEU A 45 -3.76 -2.45 -12.88
N GLU A 46 -4.90 -2.34 -12.22
CA GLU A 46 -6.22 -2.29 -12.86
C GLU A 46 -6.60 -0.88 -13.40
N TYR A 47 -5.70 0.09 -13.34
CA TYR A 47 -5.94 1.50 -13.70
C TYR A 47 -7.08 2.16 -12.91
N LYS A 48 -7.43 1.61 -11.75
CA LYS A 48 -8.45 2.15 -10.83
C LYS A 48 -7.88 3.10 -9.78
N LEU A 49 -6.56 3.12 -9.64
CA LEU A 49 -5.81 4.04 -8.79
C LEU A 49 -4.64 4.59 -9.62
N ASN A 50 -4.36 5.89 -9.51
CA ASN A 50 -3.17 6.45 -10.14
C ASN A 50 -1.90 5.85 -9.50
N PHE A 51 -0.99 5.34 -10.32
CA PHE A 51 0.25 4.73 -9.85
C PHE A 51 1.11 5.67 -8.99
N SER A 52 1.00 6.99 -9.18
CA SER A 52 1.63 8.00 -8.31
C SER A 52 1.17 7.86 -6.85
N VAL A 53 -0.13 7.64 -6.64
CA VAL A 53 -0.71 7.50 -5.29
C VAL A 53 -0.22 6.22 -4.62
N PHE A 54 -0.06 5.13 -5.38
CA PHE A 54 0.60 3.93 -4.87
C PHE A 54 2.02 4.23 -4.37
N TRP A 55 2.83 4.98 -5.14
CA TRP A 55 4.18 5.37 -4.72
C TRP A 55 4.18 6.26 -3.46
N GLU A 56 3.23 7.19 -3.36
CA GLU A 56 3.05 8.00 -2.15
C GLU A 56 2.69 7.15 -0.93
N ILE A 57 1.84 6.13 -1.11
CA ILE A 57 1.47 5.17 -0.06
C ILE A 57 2.69 4.38 0.41
N VAL A 58 3.55 3.87 -0.48
CA VAL A 58 4.70 3.06 -0.04
C VAL A 58 5.89 3.89 0.44
N ASN A 59 5.87 5.21 0.25
CA ASN A 59 6.94 6.12 0.67
C ASN A 59 7.24 6.09 2.18
N TYR A 60 6.28 5.69 3.03
CA TYR A 60 6.53 5.57 4.47
C TYR A 60 7.28 4.29 4.85
N LEU A 61 7.33 3.27 3.98
CA LEU A 61 7.88 1.94 4.29
C LEU A 61 9.31 1.97 4.86
N PRO A 62 10.24 2.85 4.45
CA PRO A 62 11.56 2.93 5.08
C PRO A 62 11.54 3.15 6.61
N ARG A 63 10.43 3.67 7.17
CA ARG A 63 10.22 3.85 8.61
C ARG A 63 9.43 2.72 9.27
N GLU A 64 8.86 1.82 8.48
CA GLU A 64 8.07 0.66 8.93
C GLU A 64 8.98 -0.40 9.55
N LYS A 65 8.62 -0.86 10.74
CA LYS A 65 9.39 -1.86 11.50
C LYS A 65 8.71 -3.22 11.53
N ASP A 66 7.40 -3.27 11.27
CA ASP A 66 6.65 -4.52 11.26
C ASP A 66 6.81 -5.26 9.93
N TYR A 67 7.38 -6.46 9.97
CA TYR A 67 7.55 -7.33 8.79
C TYR A 67 6.24 -7.58 8.03
N VAL A 68 5.13 -7.70 8.75
CA VAL A 68 3.81 -7.96 8.16
C VAL A 68 3.38 -6.87 7.18
N ALA A 69 3.71 -5.60 7.46
CA ALA A 69 3.44 -4.49 6.55
C ALA A 69 4.40 -4.44 5.36
N TRP A 70 5.61 -4.97 5.51
CA TRP A 70 6.60 -5.11 4.41
C TRP A 70 6.29 -6.27 3.46
N TYR A 71 5.62 -7.32 3.94
CA TYR A 71 5.37 -8.53 3.16
C TYR A 71 4.71 -8.28 1.79
N PRO A 72 3.65 -7.45 1.65
CA PRO A 72 3.09 -7.10 0.36
C PRO A 72 4.11 -6.47 -0.59
N MET A 73 4.95 -5.56 -0.10
CA MET A 73 5.96 -4.89 -0.93
C MET A 73 6.99 -5.87 -1.48
N ILE A 74 7.42 -6.86 -0.69
CA ILE A 74 8.33 -7.92 -1.14
C ILE A 74 7.68 -8.72 -2.29
N LYS A 75 6.40 -9.08 -2.17
CA LYS A 75 5.65 -9.77 -3.23
C LYS A 75 5.48 -8.92 -4.48
N ILE A 76 5.29 -7.62 -4.33
CA ILE A 76 5.24 -6.68 -5.45
C ILE A 76 6.60 -6.62 -6.17
N PHE A 77 7.71 -6.56 -5.43
CA PHE A 77 9.04 -6.61 -6.04
C PHE A 77 9.32 -7.92 -6.78
N GLU A 78 8.94 -9.07 -6.21
CA GLU A 78 9.01 -10.37 -6.89
C GLU A 78 8.21 -10.35 -8.21
N TYR A 79 6.98 -9.84 -8.18
CA TYR A 79 6.13 -9.71 -9.37
C TYR A 79 6.75 -8.80 -10.44
N MET A 80 7.21 -7.61 -10.05
CA MET A 80 7.85 -6.66 -10.97
C MET A 80 9.14 -7.23 -11.55
N SER A 81 9.96 -7.90 -10.74
CA SER A 81 11.20 -8.54 -11.21
C SER A 81 10.91 -9.57 -12.30
N ASN A 82 9.84 -10.36 -12.17
CA ASN A 82 9.45 -11.34 -13.18
C ASN A 82 8.87 -10.70 -14.45
N MET A 83 8.36 -9.47 -14.38
CA MET A 83 7.84 -8.75 -15.55
C MET A 83 8.97 -8.20 -16.44
N PHE A 84 10.13 -7.90 -15.87
CA PHE A 84 11.30 -7.37 -16.57
C PHE A 84 12.38 -8.41 -16.89
N ALA A 85 12.17 -9.66 -16.49
CA ALA A 85 13.03 -10.80 -16.83
C ALA A 85 12.71 -11.34 -18.22
#